data_AF-A0AAD4LRM4-F1
#
_entry.id   AF-A0AAD4LRM4-F1
#
_cell.length_a   1.000
_cell.length_b   1.000
_cell.length_c   1.000
_cell.angle_alpha   90.00
_cell.angle_beta   90.00
_cell.angle_gamma   90.00
#
_symmetry.space_group_name_H-M   'P 1'
#
loop_
_entity.id
_entity.type
_entity.pdbx_description
1 polymer ?
#
loop_
_entity_poly.entity_id
_entity_poly.type
_entity_poly.pdbx_seq_one_letter_code
_entity_poly.pdbx_strand_id
1 'polypeptide(L)'
;MSQQLQRGSNNGHPEPEVIVNYADGYAYSKSKFEEGLRIVLADKPAKPAKTHSNVKKEDVDLIVSELEIPRGHAERALLDNNGDLAKTLQALITP
;
A
#
# COMPACT_ATOMS: atom_id res chain seq x y z
N MET A 1 -19.93 -49.31 -4.23
CA MET A 1 -20.25 -48.37 -3.12
C MET A 1 -19.04 -48.35 -2.21
N SER A 2 -17.99 -47.62 -2.59
CA SER A 2 -17.68 -46.25 -2.14
C SER A 2 -16.97 -46.27 -0.78
N GLN A 3 -15.64 -46.34 -0.83
CA GLN A 3 -14.76 -46.14 0.32
C GLN A 3 -14.97 -44.74 0.90
N GLN A 4 -15.45 -44.64 2.14
CA GLN A 4 -15.46 -43.39 2.90
C GLN A 4 -14.09 -43.19 3.55
N LEU A 5 -13.38 -42.18 3.06
CA LEU A 5 -12.15 -41.64 3.62
C LEU A 5 -12.48 -40.98 4.98
N GLN A 6 -12.16 -41.65 6.09
CA GLN A 6 -12.27 -41.05 7.42
C GLN A 6 -11.16 -40.01 7.59
N ARG A 7 -11.61 -38.75 7.56
CA ARG A 7 -10.85 -37.53 7.83
C ARG A 7 -10.17 -37.64 9.19
N GLY A 8 -8.85 -37.40 9.23
CA GLY A 8 -8.08 -37.34 10.45
C GLY A 8 -8.72 -36.40 11.46
N SER A 9 -9.10 -36.95 12.61
CA SER A 9 -9.65 -36.22 13.74
C SER A 9 -8.47 -35.56 14.46
N ASN A 10 -8.24 -34.27 14.24
CA ASN A 10 -7.33 -33.49 15.07
C ASN A 10 -7.99 -33.32 16.46
N ASN A 11 -7.45 -34.01 17.47
CA ASN A 11 -7.90 -34.00 18.86
C ASN A 11 -7.71 -32.63 19.55
N GLY A 12 -8.38 -31.57 19.09
CA GLY A 12 -8.49 -30.28 19.80
C GLY A 12 -7.18 -29.58 20.20
N HIS A 13 -6.02 -30.08 19.75
CA HIS A 13 -4.74 -29.45 20.04
C HIS A 13 -4.60 -28.23 19.14
N PRO A 14 -4.37 -27.03 19.70
CA PRO A 14 -4.01 -25.88 18.89
C PRO A 14 -2.75 -26.20 18.08
N GLU A 15 -2.66 -25.64 16.88
CA GLU A 15 -1.50 -25.80 16.00
C GLU A 15 -0.20 -25.52 16.78
N PRO A 16 0.87 -26.31 16.57
CA PRO A 16 2.12 -26.13 17.31
C PRO A 16 2.69 -24.73 17.06
N GLU A 17 2.70 -23.90 18.10
CA GLU A 17 3.23 -22.54 18.03
C GLU A 17 4.75 -22.53 18.18
N VAL A 18 5.41 -21.68 17.38
CA VAL A 18 6.86 -21.43 17.51
C VAL A 18 7.07 -20.38 18.59
N ILE A 19 7.63 -20.82 19.72
CA ILE A 19 7.99 -19.97 20.86
C ILE A 19 9.50 -20.03 21.06
N VAL A 20 10.16 -18.88 21.03
CA VAL A 20 11.60 -18.75 21.32
C VAL A 20 11.77 -17.79 22.49
N ASN A 21 12.36 -18.24 23.59
CA ASN A 21 12.70 -17.39 24.72
C ASN A 21 14.14 -16.85 24.55
N TYR A 22 14.32 -15.58 24.81
CA TYR A 22 15.60 -14.88 24.72
C TYR A 22 16.21 -14.65 26.10
N ALA A 23 17.53 -14.49 26.17
CA ALA A 23 18.27 -14.32 27.41
C ALA A 23 17.99 -12.99 28.14
N ASP A 24 17.37 -12.04 27.44
CA ASP A 24 16.91 -10.74 27.94
C ASP A 24 15.53 -10.81 28.60
N GLY A 25 14.92 -12.00 28.68
CA GLY A 25 13.60 -12.22 29.28
C GLY A 25 12.43 -11.97 28.34
N TYR A 26 12.67 -11.63 27.07
CA TYR A 26 11.63 -11.53 26.05
C TYR A 26 11.40 -12.88 25.36
N ALA A 27 10.29 -13.01 24.64
CA ALA A 27 9.97 -14.20 23.85
C ALA A 27 9.32 -13.83 22.51
N TYR A 28 9.68 -14.58 21.46
CA TYR A 28 8.98 -14.55 20.18
C TYR A 28 7.83 -15.55 20.21
N SER A 29 6.62 -15.11 19.83
CA SER A 29 5.47 -15.97 19.54
C SER A 29 4.90 -15.60 18.17
N LYS A 30 4.89 -16.58 17.26
CA LYS A 30 4.36 -16.38 15.89
C LYS A 30 2.90 -15.91 15.90
N SER A 31 2.07 -16.49 16.76
CA SER A 31 0.66 -16.13 16.88
C SER A 31 0.46 -14.67 17.30
N LYS A 32 1.26 -14.19 18.26
CA LYS A 32 1.20 -12.78 18.70
C LYS A 32 1.71 -11.81 17.63
N PHE A 33 2.73 -12.22 16.88
CA PHE A 33 3.21 -11.42 15.75
C PHE A 33 2.16 -11.31 14.64
N GLU A 34 1.53 -12.42 14.25
CA GLU A 34 0.49 -12.42 13.22
C GLU A 34 -0.75 -11.62 13.62
N GLU A 35 -1.14 -11.67 14.90
CA GLU A 35 -2.21 -10.85 15.46
C GLU A 35 -1.87 -9.36 15.37
N GLY A 36 -0.67 -8.96 15.80
CA GLY A 36 -0.19 -7.58 15.67
C GLY A 36 -0.12 -7.11 14.21
N LEU A 37 0.35 -7.97 13.30
CA LEU A 37 0.44 -7.66 11.88
C LEU A 37 -0.95 -7.39 11.28
N ARG A 38 -1.97 -8.17 11.67
CA ARG A 38 -3.36 -7.94 11.21
C ARG A 38 -3.87 -6.58 11.67
N ILE A 39 -3.59 -6.19 12.91
CA ILE A 39 -3.97 -4.88 13.44
C ILE A 39 -3.28 -3.77 12.64
N VAL A 40 -1.96 -3.83 12.49
CA VAL A 40 -1.18 -2.83 11.74
C VAL A 40 -1.59 -2.76 10.27
N LEU A 41 -1.93 -3.89 9.66
CA LEU A 41 -2.35 -3.95 8.26
C LEU A 41 -3.79 -3.45 8.07
N ALA A 42 -4.68 -3.72 9.02
CA ALA A 42 -6.06 -3.23 9.03
C ALA A 42 -6.13 -1.73 9.33
N ASP A 43 -5.22 -1.22 10.15
CA ASP A 43 -5.08 0.19 10.49
C ASP A 43 -4.25 0.97 9.45
N LYS A 44 -4.00 0.38 8.27
CA LYS A 44 -3.53 1.18 7.14
C LYS A 44 -4.61 2.22 6.87
N PRO A 45 -4.32 3.53 7.02
CA PRO A 45 -5.27 4.55 6.61
C PRO A 45 -5.59 4.25 5.14
N ALA A 46 -6.88 4.12 4.83
CA ALA A 46 -7.34 3.93 3.47
C ALA A 46 -6.58 4.95 2.62
N LYS A 47 -5.73 4.46 1.69
CA LYS A 47 -5.05 5.36 0.76
C LYS A 47 -6.16 6.25 0.20
N PRO A 48 -6.08 7.59 0.33
CA PRO A 48 -7.13 8.46 -0.15
C PRO A 48 -7.42 8.00 -1.57
N ALA A 49 -8.69 7.68 -1.82
CA ALA A 49 -9.11 7.16 -3.11
C ALA A 49 -8.46 8.05 -4.16
N LYS A 50 -7.65 7.46 -5.05
CA LYS A 50 -7.04 8.21 -6.15
C LYS A 50 -8.20 8.89 -6.84
N THR A 51 -8.34 10.19 -6.60
CA THR A 51 -9.28 11.02 -7.33
C THR A 51 -8.86 10.83 -8.77
N HIS A 52 -9.72 10.18 -9.56
CA HIS A 52 -9.56 10.10 -10.99
C HIS A 52 -9.70 11.53 -11.52
N SER A 53 -8.65 12.35 -11.38
CA SER A 53 -8.60 13.60 -12.10
C SER A 53 -8.23 13.26 -13.53
N ASN A 54 -9.00 13.82 -14.45
CA ASN A 54 -8.73 13.77 -15.88
C ASN A 54 -7.48 14.61 -16.16
N VAL A 55 -6.30 14.05 -15.89
CA VAL A 55 -5.05 14.64 -16.34
C VAL A 55 -4.98 14.43 -17.84
N LYS A 56 -5.01 15.52 -18.61
CA LYS A 56 -4.89 15.47 -20.07
C LYS A 56 -3.45 15.09 -20.44
N LYS A 57 -3.32 14.16 -21.38
CA LYS A 57 -2.00 13.70 -21.82
C LYS A 57 -1.22 14.82 -22.49
N GLU A 58 -1.91 15.69 -23.22
CA GLU A 58 -1.32 16.81 -23.96
C GLU A 58 -0.65 17.81 -23.00
N ASP A 59 -1.30 18.10 -21.87
CA ASP A 59 -0.78 19.01 -20.85
C ASP A 59 0.47 18.42 -20.15
N VAL A 60 0.47 17.10 -19.91
CA VAL A 60 1.65 16.39 -19.37
C VAL A 60 2.81 16.45 -20.35
N ASP A 61 2.55 16.17 -21.62
CA ASP A 61 3.59 16.12 -22.66
C ASP A 61 4.22 17.51 -22.86
N LEU A 62 3.42 18.59 -22.78
CA LEU A 62 3.92 19.97 -22.81
C LEU A 62 4.80 20.29 -21.60
N ILE A 63 4.38 19.93 -20.38
CA ILE A 63 5.18 20.19 -19.18
C ILE A 63 6.52 19.45 -19.23
N VAL A 64 6.51 18.20 -19.71
CA VAL A 64 7.73 17.40 -19.86
C VAL A 64 8.66 17.99 -20.93
N SER A 65 8.13 18.52 -22.03
CA SER A 65 8.97 19.11 -23.08
C SER A 65 9.56 20.47 -22.69
N GLU A 66 8.77 21.33 -22.03
CA GLU A 66 9.19 22.71 -21.75
C GLU A 66 10.01 22.84 -20.46
N LEU A 67 9.69 22.05 -19.43
CA LEU A 67 10.37 22.12 -18.13
C LEU A 67 11.36 20.98 -17.91
N GLU A 68 11.45 20.03 -18.85
CA GLU A 68 12.35 18.87 -18.81
C GLU A 68 12.27 18.06 -17.50
N ILE A 69 11.09 18.05 -16.86
CA ILE A 69 10.85 17.30 -15.63
C ILE A 69 10.34 15.88 -15.93
N PRO A 70 10.59 14.91 -15.03
CA PRO A 70 10.08 13.55 -15.21
C PRO A 70 8.56 13.52 -15.33
N ARG A 71 8.03 12.66 -16.22
CA ARG A 71 6.58 12.53 -16.47
C ARG A 71 5.74 12.35 -15.20
N GLY A 72 6.20 11.50 -14.28
CA GLY A 72 5.48 11.27 -13.02
C GLY A 72 5.41 12.51 -12.12
N HIS A 73 6.37 13.43 -12.23
CA HIS A 73 6.33 14.71 -11.53
C HIS A 73 5.34 15.67 -12.20
N ALA A 74 5.33 15.74 -13.53
CA ALA A 74 4.35 16.54 -14.28
C ALA A 74 2.90 16.09 -14.02
N GLU A 75 2.64 14.78 -14.06
CA GLU A 75 1.32 14.21 -13.76
C GLU A 75 0.87 14.53 -12.33
N ARG A 76 1.79 14.49 -11.36
CA ARG A 76 1.51 14.85 -9.98
C ARG A 76 1.20 16.34 -9.83
N ALA A 77 2.00 17.21 -10.44
CA ALA A 77 1.80 18.65 -10.40
C ALA A 77 0.43 19.06 -11.00
N LEU A 78 0.02 18.42 -12.10
CA LEU A 78 -1.31 18.59 -12.68
C LEU A 78 -2.41 18.05 -11.77
N LEU A 79 -2.23 16.88 -11.15
CA LEU A 79 -3.19 16.31 -10.19
C LEU A 79 -3.44 17.27 -9.01
N ASP A 80 -2.36 17.80 -8.42
CA ASP A 80 -2.40 18.69 -7.27
C ASP A 80 -3.05 20.05 -7.58
N ASN A 81 -3.02 20.46 -8.87
CA ASN A 81 -3.66 21.67 -9.38
C ASN A 81 -4.98 21.42 -10.13
N ASN A 82 -5.64 20.28 -9.88
CA ASN A 82 -6.94 19.92 -10.47
C ASN A 82 -6.96 19.88 -12.02
N GLY A 83 -5.81 19.65 -12.67
CA GLY A 83 -5.68 19.61 -14.12
C GLY A 83 -5.64 20.99 -14.79
N ASP A 84 -5.44 22.07 -14.03
CA ASP A 84 -5.26 23.41 -14.58
C ASP A 84 -3.80 23.63 -14.98
N LEU A 85 -3.53 23.66 -16.29
CA LEU A 85 -2.19 23.85 -16.84
C LEU A 85 -1.56 25.18 -16.42
N ALA A 86 -2.30 26.30 -16.48
CA ALA A 86 -1.75 27.62 -16.20
C ALA A 86 -1.36 27.74 -14.73
N LYS A 87 -2.23 27.26 -13.84
CA LYS A 87 -1.95 27.21 -12.41
C LYS A 87 -0.77 26.28 -12.08
N THR A 88 -0.69 25.14 -12.75
CA THR A 88 0.42 24.18 -12.59
C THR A 88 1.75 24.79 -12.99
N LEU A 89 1.81 25.44 -14.16
CA LEU A 89 3.02 26.11 -14.63
C LEU A 89 3.46 27.22 -13.69
N GLN A 90 2.52 28.04 -13.19
CA GLN A 90 2.82 29.08 -12.22
C GLN A 90 3.37 28.51 -10.90
N ALA A 91 2.81 27.39 -10.43
CA ALA A 91 3.28 26.72 -9.23
C ALA A 91 4.69 26.11 -9.39
N LEU A 92 5.04 25.62 -10.58
CA LEU A 92 6.34 25.00 -10.87
C LEU A 92 7.49 26.01 -11.03
N ILE A 93 7.19 27.26 -11.42
CA ILE A 93 8.20 28.31 -11.63
C ILE A 93 8.35 29.26 -10.44
N THR A 94 7.42 29.23 -9.48
CA THR A 94 7.49 30.08 -8.29
C THR A 94 8.37 29.40 -7.23
N PRO A 95 9.43 30.08 -6.72
CA PRO A 95 10.38 29.49 -5.77
C PRO A 95 9.78 29.23 -4.37
#